data_AF-A0A376CRV8-F1
#
_entry.id   AF-A0A376CRV8-F1
#
_cell.length_a   1.000
_cell.length_b   1.000
_cell.length_c   1.000
_cell.angle_alpha   90.00
_cell.angle_beta   90.00
_cell.angle_gamma   90.00
#
_symmetry.space_group_name_H-M   'P 1'
#
loop_
_entity.id
_entity.type
_entity.pdbx_description
1 polymer ?
#
loop_
_entity_poly.entity_id
_entity_poly.type
_entity_poly.pdbx_seq_one_letter_code
_entity_poly.pdbx_strand_id
1 'polypeptide(L)'
;MMWLYLAAACLLSPPRAASRLSAPKARSVTPAVLFLGVGCCVFFGRPTVVIAAGCILACALWFLNDLASARRERRGAEALASYFGTLAAELRAGSTTANALRRGTDSLPDTTPENLRGALSTAAGLAAQGGSPSVALTTPELSRFAALLNVSGRHGVALADLVEQAQSQLDTARRHARETAASLQGPQATAVVLACLPVAGILMGGAMGADSLGFLVGGGVGGVLLDVGVALVCAGFCWSRLILRKAAQ
;
A
#
# COMPACT_ATOMS: atom_id res chain seq x y z
N MET A 1 -28.17 -18.49 12.53
CA MET A 1 -27.88 -17.99 11.16
C MET A 1 -27.66 -16.48 11.10
N MET A 2 -28.39 -15.63 11.85
CA MET A 2 -28.18 -14.16 11.88
C MET A 2 -26.86 -13.70 12.54
N TRP A 3 -26.36 -14.45 13.53
CA TRP A 3 -25.19 -14.07 14.33
C TRP A 3 -23.84 -14.25 13.61
N LEU A 4 -23.76 -15.14 12.60
CA LEU A 4 -22.56 -15.32 11.78
C LEU A 4 -22.35 -14.16 10.80
N TYR A 5 -23.44 -13.54 10.31
CA TYR A 5 -23.36 -12.34 9.46
C TYR A 5 -22.90 -11.11 10.24
N LEU A 6 -23.27 -10.99 11.52
CA LEU A 6 -22.77 -9.93 12.42
C LEU A 6 -21.29 -10.12 12.78
N ALA A 7 -20.84 -11.36 12.97
CA ALA A 7 -19.42 -11.65 13.21
C ALA A 7 -18.56 -11.37 11.97
N ALA A 8 -19.03 -11.72 10.78
CA ALA A 8 -18.37 -11.38 9.51
C ALA A 8 -18.34 -9.87 9.26
N ALA A 9 -19.43 -9.14 9.58
CA ALA A 9 -19.48 -7.69 9.50
C ALA A 9 -18.56 -6.99 10.52
N CYS A 10 -18.35 -7.58 11.69
CA CYS A 10 -17.41 -7.07 12.69
C CYS A 10 -15.94 -7.35 12.34
N LEU A 11 -15.62 -8.49 11.70
CA LEU A 11 -14.23 -8.77 11.27
C LEU A 11 -13.81 -7.99 10.01
N LEU A 12 -14.76 -7.59 9.17
CA LEU A 12 -14.52 -6.75 7.98
C LEU A 12 -14.66 -5.26 8.25
N SER A 13 -15.09 -4.88 9.46
CA SER A 13 -15.01 -3.49 9.91
C SER A 13 -13.54 -3.16 10.16
N PRO A 14 -12.88 -2.36 9.29
CA PRO A 14 -11.50 -2.02 9.52
C PRO A 14 -11.39 -1.34 10.89
N PRO A 15 -10.36 -1.63 11.69
CA PRO A 15 -10.12 -0.88 12.90
C PRO A 15 -10.04 0.59 12.50
N ARG A 16 -10.96 1.40 13.04
CA ARG A 16 -10.94 2.85 12.95
C ARG A 16 -9.68 3.35 13.66
N ALA A 17 -8.54 3.25 12.99
CA ALA A 17 -7.35 3.96 13.36
C ALA A 17 -7.59 5.43 12.99
N ALA A 18 -7.75 6.22 14.03
CA ALA A 18 -7.94 7.66 13.98
C ALA A 18 -6.91 8.34 13.06
N SER A 19 -7.42 9.38 12.37
CA SER A 19 -6.67 10.50 11.79
C SER A 19 -5.55 10.16 10.81
N ARG A 20 -5.85 10.11 9.50
CA ARG A 20 -4.99 10.72 8.48
C ARG A 20 -5.84 11.40 7.42
N LEU A 21 -5.56 12.69 7.25
CA LEU A 21 -6.15 13.63 6.31
C LEU A 21 -5.97 13.13 4.86
N SER A 22 -7.08 13.11 4.12
CA SER A 22 -7.22 13.16 2.66
C SER A 22 -6.15 12.46 1.81
N ALA A 23 -6.17 11.13 1.73
CA ALA A 23 -5.60 10.42 0.57
C ALA A 23 -6.67 10.25 -0.53
N PRO A 24 -6.30 10.33 -1.83
CA PRO A 24 -7.26 10.31 -2.92
C PRO A 24 -7.99 8.98 -2.96
N LYS A 25 -9.28 9.05 -3.32
CA LYS A 25 -10.27 7.97 -3.35
C LYS A 25 -9.79 6.78 -4.18
N ALA A 26 -9.00 5.89 -3.58
CA ALA A 26 -8.74 4.57 -4.13
C ALA A 26 -10.10 3.89 -4.22
N ARG A 27 -10.53 3.60 -5.45
CA ARG A 27 -11.82 2.98 -5.79
C ARG A 27 -11.91 1.68 -5.01
N SER A 28 -12.58 1.77 -3.87
CA SER A 28 -12.86 0.70 -2.93
C SER A 28 -13.49 -0.44 -3.74
N VAL A 29 -12.73 -1.52 -3.94
CA VAL A 29 -13.19 -2.74 -4.63
C VAL A 29 -14.03 -3.62 -3.69
N THR A 30 -14.04 -3.27 -2.40
CA THR A 30 -14.79 -3.93 -1.32
C THR A 30 -16.30 -4.06 -1.58
N PRO A 31 -17.05 -3.06 -2.11
CA PRO A 31 -18.47 -3.25 -2.40
C PRO A 31 -18.70 -4.20 -3.58
N ALA A 32 -17.83 -4.22 -4.60
CA ALA A 32 -17.96 -5.11 -5.74
C ALA A 32 -17.71 -6.58 -5.36
N VAL A 33 -16.74 -6.83 -4.47
CA VAL A 33 -16.44 -8.17 -3.94
C VAL A 33 -17.58 -8.69 -3.04
N LEU A 34 -18.21 -7.80 -2.27
CA LEU A 34 -19.37 -8.12 -1.44
C LEU A 34 -20.61 -8.46 -2.29
N PHE A 35 -20.87 -7.69 -3.35
CA PHE A 35 -21.99 -7.96 -4.27
C PHE A 35 -21.78 -9.25 -5.09
N LEU A 36 -20.55 -9.57 -5.50
CA LEU A 36 -20.24 -10.80 -6.23
C LEU A 36 -20.40 -12.05 -5.34
N GLY A 37 -19.98 -11.97 -4.07
CA GLY A 37 -20.16 -13.05 -3.09
C GLY A 37 -21.63 -13.31 -2.77
N VAL A 38 -22.44 -12.26 -2.60
CA VAL A 38 -23.88 -12.39 -2.32
C VAL A 38 -24.64 -12.92 -3.54
N GLY A 39 -24.30 -12.47 -4.75
CA GLY A 39 -24.94 -12.94 -5.99
C GLY A 39 -24.67 -14.41 -6.30
N CYS A 40 -23.47 -14.92 -6.00
CA CYS A 40 -23.10 -16.31 -6.26
C CYS A 40 -23.72 -17.31 -5.26
N CYS A 41 -23.97 -16.87 -4.01
CA CYS A 41 -24.62 -17.68 -2.98
C CYS A 41 -26.05 -18.15 -3.35
N VAL A 42 -26.73 -17.46 -4.26
CA VAL A 42 -28.12 -17.76 -4.62
C VAL A 42 -28.23 -18.84 -5.72
N PHE A 43 -27.15 -19.14 -6.44
CA PHE A 43 -27.26 -19.87 -7.72
C PHE A 43 -26.88 -21.37 -7.71
N PHE A 44 -26.09 -21.88 -6.75
CA PHE A 44 -25.41 -23.19 -6.92
C PHE A 44 -25.67 -24.31 -5.89
N GLY A 45 -26.59 -24.16 -4.94
CA GLY A 45 -26.99 -25.26 -4.04
C GLY A 45 -25.92 -25.76 -3.03
N ARG A 46 -24.67 -25.28 -3.10
CA ARG A 46 -23.59 -25.58 -2.13
C ARG A 46 -22.94 -24.27 -1.62
N PRO A 47 -23.48 -23.64 -0.56
CA PRO A 47 -23.07 -22.30 -0.15
C PRO A 47 -21.63 -22.22 0.40
N THR A 48 -21.12 -23.29 1.01
CA THR A 48 -19.79 -23.29 1.67
C THR A 48 -18.64 -23.11 0.68
N VAL A 49 -18.67 -23.79 -0.47
CA VAL A 49 -17.59 -23.71 -1.48
C VAL A 49 -17.54 -22.31 -2.11
N VAL A 50 -18.71 -21.70 -2.32
CA VAL A 50 -18.83 -20.34 -2.87
C VAL A 50 -18.28 -19.30 -1.89
N ILE A 51 -18.56 -19.46 -0.58
CA ILE A 51 -18.05 -18.58 0.47
C ILE A 51 -16.53 -18.70 0.58
N ALA A 52 -15.97 -19.92 0.65
CA ALA A 52 -14.54 -20.14 0.71
C ALA A 52 -13.81 -19.54 -0.52
N ALA A 53 -14.31 -19.81 -1.73
CA ALA A 53 -13.73 -19.27 -2.96
C ALA A 53 -13.81 -17.73 -3.00
N GLY A 54 -14.93 -17.15 -2.57
CA GLY A 54 -15.09 -15.70 -2.45
C GLY A 54 -14.12 -15.08 -1.45
N CYS A 55 -13.93 -15.69 -0.28
CA CYS A 55 -12.97 -15.26 0.74
C CYS A 55 -11.52 -15.32 0.23
N ILE A 56 -11.14 -16.42 -0.44
CA ILE A 56 -9.80 -16.56 -1.05
C ILE A 56 -9.59 -15.48 -2.11
N LEU A 57 -10.56 -15.29 -3.01
CA LEU A 57 -10.46 -14.28 -4.07
C LEU A 57 -10.39 -12.87 -3.49
N ALA A 58 -11.21 -12.54 -2.49
CA ALA A 58 -11.19 -11.26 -1.79
C ALA A 58 -9.82 -11.01 -1.13
N CYS A 59 -9.29 -12.01 -0.41
CA CYS A 59 -7.99 -11.93 0.26
C CYS A 59 -6.86 -11.78 -0.77
N ALA A 60 -6.90 -12.53 -1.88
CA ALA A 60 -5.92 -12.44 -2.95
C ALA A 60 -5.95 -11.07 -3.64
N LEU A 61 -7.13 -10.54 -3.97
CA LEU A 61 -7.27 -9.21 -4.56
C LEU A 61 -6.81 -8.11 -3.61
N TRP A 62 -7.16 -8.20 -2.33
CA TRP A 62 -6.69 -7.27 -1.31
C TRP A 62 -5.16 -7.32 -1.19
N PHE A 63 -4.58 -8.53 -1.16
CA PHE A 63 -3.13 -8.73 -1.09
C PHE A 63 -2.41 -8.15 -2.31
N LEU A 64 -2.88 -8.45 -3.52
CA LEU A 64 -2.28 -7.93 -4.75
C LEU A 64 -2.36 -6.40 -4.80
N ASN A 65 -3.49 -5.83 -4.39
CA ASN A 65 -3.66 -4.39 -4.35
C ASN A 65 -2.80 -3.74 -3.25
N ASP A 66 -2.60 -4.42 -2.12
CA ASP A 66 -1.69 -3.98 -1.06
C ASP A 66 -0.23 -3.99 -1.53
N LEU A 67 0.21 -5.06 -2.21
CA LEU A 67 1.53 -5.11 -2.85
C LEU A 67 1.70 -3.99 -3.87
N ALA A 68 0.68 -3.75 -4.70
CA ALA A 68 0.70 -2.69 -5.69
C ALA A 68 0.76 -1.31 -5.03
N SER A 69 0.04 -1.10 -3.93
CA SER A 69 0.04 0.15 -3.16
C SER A 69 1.39 0.42 -2.52
N ALA A 70 2.00 -0.59 -1.89
CA ALA A 70 3.35 -0.49 -1.34
C ALA A 70 4.40 -0.17 -2.42
N ARG A 71 4.25 -0.73 -3.63
CA ARG A 71 5.11 -0.40 -4.78
C ARG A 71 4.90 1.05 -5.25
N ARG A 72 3.66 1.56 -5.25
CA ARG A 72 3.35 2.94 -5.63
C ARG A 72 3.96 3.95 -4.65
N GLU A 73 3.82 3.71 -3.35
CA GLU A 73 4.42 4.55 -2.31
C GLU A 73 5.95 4.60 -2.44
N ARG A 74 6.59 3.44 -2.66
CA ARG A 74 8.05 3.37 -2.89
C ARG A 74 8.48 4.20 -4.11
N ARG A 75 7.78 4.05 -5.24
CA ARG A 75 8.05 4.81 -6.48
C ARG A 75 7.86 6.32 -6.28
N GLY A 76 6.81 6.73 -5.55
CA GLY A 76 6.57 8.14 -5.22
C GLY A 76 7.69 8.73 -4.37
N ALA A 77 8.11 8.01 -3.33
CA ALA A 77 9.24 8.42 -2.50
C ALA A 77 10.54 8.53 -3.32
N GLU A 78 10.86 7.53 -4.14
CA GLU A 78 12.04 7.52 -5.03
C GLU A 78 12.04 8.71 -5.98
N ALA A 79 10.91 8.99 -6.62
CA ALA A 79 10.74 10.15 -7.49
C ALA A 79 10.95 11.47 -6.72
N LEU A 80 10.37 11.63 -5.53
CA LEU A 80 10.55 12.83 -4.69
C LEU A 80 12.00 13.03 -4.25
N ALA A 81 12.72 11.96 -3.93
CA ALA A 81 14.13 12.06 -3.56
C ALA A 81 15.00 12.48 -4.74
N SER A 82 14.77 11.89 -5.92
CA SER A 82 15.44 12.29 -7.16
C SER A 82 15.18 13.76 -7.46
N TYR A 83 13.91 14.18 -7.33
CA TYR A 83 13.48 15.56 -7.50
C TYR A 83 14.19 16.52 -6.55
N PHE A 84 14.20 16.24 -5.24
CA PHE A 84 14.87 17.08 -4.25
C PHE A 84 16.38 17.12 -4.44
N GLY A 85 17.01 16.02 -4.85
CA GLY A 85 18.44 16.00 -5.18
C GLY A 85 18.79 16.92 -6.34
N THR A 86 18.03 16.86 -7.44
CA THR A 86 18.21 17.79 -8.58
C THR A 86 17.91 19.24 -8.18
N LEU A 87 16.83 19.45 -7.42
CA LEU A 87 16.40 20.78 -6.98
C LEU A 87 17.46 21.45 -6.09
N ALA A 88 18.00 20.72 -5.10
CA ALA A 88 19.05 21.22 -4.22
C ALA A 88 20.33 21.57 -5.00
N ALA A 89 20.73 20.70 -5.94
CA ALA A 89 21.91 20.92 -6.78
C ALA A 89 21.77 22.19 -7.63
N GLU A 90 20.62 22.38 -8.29
CA GLU A 90 20.34 23.57 -9.11
C GLU A 90 20.24 24.84 -8.26
N LEU A 91 19.64 24.78 -7.07
CA LEU A 91 19.57 25.94 -6.17
C LEU A 91 20.97 26.32 -5.63
N ARG A 92 21.81 25.34 -5.29
CA ARG A 92 23.21 25.57 -4.90
C ARG A 92 24.06 26.14 -6.04
N ALA A 93 23.77 25.76 -7.27
CA ALA A 93 24.38 26.35 -8.45
C ALA A 93 23.92 27.80 -8.73
N GLY A 94 23.03 28.35 -7.90
CA GLY A 94 22.52 29.72 -8.02
C GLY A 94 21.40 29.89 -9.05
N SER A 95 20.76 28.79 -9.47
CA SER A 95 19.61 28.89 -10.39
C SER A 95 18.38 29.50 -9.71
N THR A 96 17.49 30.08 -10.51
CA THR A 96 16.22 30.60 -10.01
C THR A 96 15.31 29.45 -9.57
N THR A 97 14.47 29.69 -8.56
CA THR A 97 13.50 28.69 -8.06
C THR A 97 12.64 28.10 -9.18
N ALA A 98 12.19 28.92 -10.13
CA ALA A 98 11.44 28.45 -11.29
C ALA A 98 12.23 27.47 -12.16
N ASN A 99 13.50 27.77 -12.45
CA ASN A 99 14.34 26.88 -13.26
C ASN A 99 14.72 25.61 -12.50
N ALA A 100 15.01 25.72 -11.21
CA ALA A 100 15.31 24.58 -10.35
C ALA A 100 14.12 23.61 -10.26
N LEU A 101 12.90 24.13 -10.07
CA LEU A 101 11.67 23.32 -10.05
C LEU A 101 11.44 22.61 -11.39
N ARG A 102 11.68 23.29 -12.52
CA ARG A 102 11.58 22.71 -13.88
C ARG A 102 12.63 21.62 -14.13
N ARG A 103 13.90 21.87 -13.80
CA ARG A 103 14.97 20.87 -13.90
C ARG A 103 14.67 19.64 -13.05
N GLY A 104 14.14 19.85 -11.84
CA GLY A 104 13.67 18.76 -11.00
C GLY A 104 12.60 17.92 -11.69
N THR A 105 11.62 18.54 -12.36
CA THR A 105 10.57 17.80 -13.08
C THR A 105 11.08 17.03 -14.28
N ASP A 106 12.07 17.58 -14.98
CA ASP A 106 12.69 16.94 -16.15
C ASP A 106 13.51 15.69 -15.74
N SER A 107 14.03 15.68 -14.51
CA SER A 107 14.77 14.54 -13.92
C SER A 107 13.88 13.47 -13.26
N LEU A 108 12.55 13.55 -13.39
CA LEU A 108 11.64 12.56 -12.78
C LEU A 108 11.63 11.24 -13.56
N PRO A 109 11.88 10.08 -12.91
CA PRO A 109 11.86 8.77 -13.56
C PRO A 109 10.52 8.47 -14.24
N ASP A 110 10.51 7.75 -15.36
CA ASP A 110 9.27 7.39 -16.09
C ASP A 110 8.25 6.63 -15.24
N THR A 111 8.71 5.91 -14.22
CA THR A 111 7.87 5.16 -13.28
C THR A 111 7.13 6.01 -12.25
N THR A 112 7.28 7.33 -12.31
CA THR A 112 6.66 8.28 -11.37
C THR A 112 5.12 8.26 -11.52
N PRO A 113 4.35 8.22 -10.41
CA PRO A 113 2.91 8.36 -10.46
C PRO A 113 2.46 9.66 -11.16
N GLU A 114 1.48 9.56 -12.07
CA GLU A 114 1.06 10.71 -12.89
C GLU A 114 0.53 11.89 -12.07
N ASN A 115 -0.14 11.61 -10.95
CA ASN A 115 -0.60 12.62 -10.01
C ASN A 115 0.56 13.43 -9.40
N LEU A 116 1.69 12.77 -9.14
CA LEU A 116 2.88 13.40 -8.59
C LEU A 116 3.59 14.25 -9.66
N ARG A 117 3.78 13.69 -10.85
CA ARG A 117 4.37 14.39 -12.00
C ARG A 117 3.55 15.63 -12.39
N GLY A 118 2.23 15.48 -12.48
CA GLY A 118 1.30 16.58 -12.76
C GLY A 118 1.39 17.71 -11.73
N ALA A 119 1.37 17.39 -10.43
CA ALA A 119 1.49 18.40 -9.38
C ALA A 119 2.84 19.15 -9.41
N LEU A 120 3.96 18.46 -9.64
CA LEU A 120 5.27 19.09 -9.71
C LEU A 120 5.44 19.95 -10.98
N SER A 121 4.96 19.48 -12.14
CA SER A 121 5.01 20.23 -13.40
C SER A 121 4.16 21.51 -13.34
N THR A 122 2.96 21.43 -12.77
CA THR A 122 2.11 22.61 -12.55
C THR A 122 2.74 23.59 -11.57
N ALA A 123 3.39 23.12 -10.50
CA ALA A 123 4.14 23.98 -9.58
C ALA A 123 5.31 24.70 -10.27
N ALA A 124 6.07 24.01 -11.12
CA ALA A 124 7.14 24.61 -11.91
C ALA A 124 6.61 25.67 -12.89
N GLY A 125 5.49 25.38 -13.56
CA GLY A 125 4.81 26.32 -14.46
C GLY A 125 4.31 27.58 -13.74
N LEU A 126 3.74 27.44 -12.54
CA LEU A 126 3.31 28.57 -11.71
C LEU A 126 4.50 29.43 -11.27
N ALA A 127 5.59 28.80 -10.83
CA ALA A 127 6.80 29.54 -10.43
C ALA A 127 7.40 30.33 -11.60
N ALA A 128 7.39 29.78 -12.82
CA ALA A 128 7.85 30.49 -14.02
C ALA A 128 7.00 31.72 -14.36
N GLN A 129 5.72 31.72 -13.99
CA GLN A 129 4.80 32.84 -14.16
C GLN A 129 4.84 33.83 -12.98
N GLY A 130 5.71 33.62 -11.98
CA GLY A 130 5.77 34.43 -10.76
C GLY A 130 4.64 34.12 -9.76
N GLY A 131 3.85 33.07 -10.00
CA GLY A 131 2.84 32.57 -9.09
C GLY A 131 3.43 31.76 -7.93
N SER A 132 2.60 31.48 -6.93
CA SER A 132 3.01 30.65 -5.78
C SER A 132 2.99 29.16 -6.15
N PRO A 133 4.15 28.47 -6.20
CA PRO A 133 4.21 27.05 -6.56
C PRO A 133 3.52 26.14 -5.53
N SER A 134 3.37 26.60 -4.28
CA SER A 134 2.77 25.81 -3.20
C SER A 134 1.28 25.49 -3.43
N VAL A 135 0.58 26.25 -4.28
CA VAL A 135 -0.85 26.06 -4.58
C VAL A 135 -1.12 24.77 -5.36
N ALA A 136 -0.19 24.37 -6.24
CA ALA A 136 -0.31 23.14 -7.03
C ALA A 136 -0.06 21.87 -6.19
N LEU A 137 0.58 22.01 -5.03
CA LEU A 137 1.12 20.92 -4.22
C LEU A 137 0.12 20.45 -3.16
N THR A 138 -1.08 20.06 -3.58
CA THR A 138 -2.20 19.70 -2.69
C THR A 138 -2.19 18.26 -2.20
N THR A 139 -1.41 17.39 -2.85
CA THR A 139 -1.31 15.98 -2.46
C THR A 139 -0.63 15.82 -1.10
N PRO A 140 -1.04 14.86 -0.26
CA PRO A 140 -0.48 14.68 1.10
C PRO A 140 1.04 14.58 1.12
N GLU A 141 1.62 13.86 0.15
CA GLU A 141 3.07 13.66 0.00
C GLU A 141 3.83 14.97 -0.26
N LEU A 142 3.17 15.97 -0.87
CA LEU A 142 3.78 17.25 -1.28
C LEU A 142 3.35 18.41 -0.39
N SER A 143 2.36 18.23 0.47
CA SER A 143 1.90 19.24 1.43
C SER A 143 3.04 19.79 2.30
N ARG A 144 3.96 18.91 2.71
CA ARG A 144 5.16 19.30 3.47
C ARG A 144 6.11 20.15 2.62
N PHE A 145 6.31 19.80 1.35
CA PHE A 145 7.13 20.57 0.42
C PHE A 145 6.50 21.94 0.09
N ALA A 146 5.18 21.99 -0.07
CA ALA A 146 4.41 23.22 -0.23
C ALA A 146 4.63 24.19 0.95
N ALA A 147 4.65 23.67 2.17
CA ALA A 147 4.95 24.44 3.37
C ALA A 147 6.39 24.99 3.36
N LEU A 148 7.38 24.18 2.97
CA LEU A 148 8.78 24.64 2.84
C LEU A 148 8.92 25.77 1.82
N LEU A 149 8.27 25.66 0.66
CA LEU A 149 8.24 26.71 -0.37
C LEU A 149 7.60 28.00 0.15
N ASN A 150 6.49 27.89 0.89
CA ASN A 150 5.80 29.04 1.46
C ASN A 150 6.64 29.74 2.55
N VAL A 151 7.29 28.96 3.42
CA VAL A 151 8.20 29.49 4.45
C VAL A 151 9.40 30.19 3.81
N SER A 152 10.03 29.57 2.80
CA SER A 152 11.13 30.19 2.06
C SER A 152 10.70 31.48 1.37
N GLY A 153 9.57 31.47 0.66
CA GLY A 153 9.05 32.64 -0.04
C GLY A 153 8.64 33.79 0.89
N ARG A 154 8.10 33.48 2.08
CA ARG A 154 7.63 34.49 3.04
C ARG A 154 8.74 35.04 3.93
N HIS A 155 9.72 34.23 4.28
CA HIS A 155 10.77 34.58 5.26
C HIS A 155 12.17 34.73 4.64
N GLY A 156 12.33 34.51 3.33
CA GLY A 156 13.62 34.62 2.64
C GLY A 156 14.64 33.54 3.03
N VAL A 157 14.20 32.46 3.69
CA VAL A 157 15.08 31.34 4.06
C VAL A 157 15.54 30.63 2.80
N ALA A 158 16.83 30.29 2.74
CA ALA A 158 17.42 29.57 1.61
C ALA A 158 16.69 28.24 1.38
N LEU A 159 16.01 28.13 0.23
CA LEU A 159 15.26 26.92 -0.13
C LEU A 159 16.17 25.69 -0.25
N ALA A 160 17.43 25.89 -0.67
CA ALA A 160 18.41 24.82 -0.80
C ALA A 160 18.59 24.06 0.53
N ASP A 161 18.81 24.77 1.64
CA ASP A 161 19.02 24.14 2.95
C ASP A 161 17.79 23.38 3.43
N LEU A 162 16.59 23.93 3.21
CA LEU A 162 15.33 23.28 3.57
C LEU A 162 15.09 21.99 2.76
N VAL A 163 15.40 22.02 1.47
CA VAL A 163 15.25 20.86 0.57
C VAL A 163 16.27 19.78 0.90
N GLU A 164 17.51 20.15 1.23
CA GLU A 164 18.54 19.20 1.64
C GLU A 164 18.24 18.56 3.00
N GLN A 165 17.71 19.33 3.94
CA GLN A 165 17.24 18.78 5.20
C GLN A 165 16.10 17.79 4.97
N ALA A 166 15.16 18.11 4.07
CA ALA A 166 14.09 17.20 3.69
C ALA A 166 14.62 15.93 2.99
N GLN A 167 15.61 16.06 2.11
CA GLN A 167 16.28 14.93 1.45
C GLN A 167 16.99 14.04 2.47
N SER A 168 17.77 14.62 3.38
CA SER A 168 18.48 13.91 4.44
C SER A 168 17.53 13.13 5.37
N GLN A 169 16.39 13.74 5.73
CA GLN A 169 15.34 13.04 6.48
C GLN A 169 14.79 11.84 5.71
N LEU A 170 14.57 11.99 4.39
CA LEU A 170 14.03 10.92 3.55
C LEU A 170 15.03 9.77 3.39
N ASP A 171 16.33 10.08 3.24
CA ASP A 171 17.39 9.08 3.14
C ASP A 171 17.64 8.36 4.47
N THR A 172 17.54 9.07 5.60
CA THR A 172 17.62 8.47 6.94
C THR A 172 16.46 7.50 7.16
N ALA A 173 15.23 7.90 6.84
CA ALA A 173 14.06 7.03 6.95
C ALA A 173 14.18 5.77 6.07
N ARG A 174 14.76 5.89 4.87
CA ARG A 174 15.02 4.73 4.00
C ARG A 174 16.07 3.80 4.54
N ARG A 175 17.16 4.33 5.09
CA ARG A 175 18.22 3.51 5.69
C ARG A 175 17.65 2.68 6.84
N HIS A 176 16.90 3.31 7.74
CA HIS A 176 16.22 2.61 8.82
C HIS A 176 15.27 1.53 8.29
N ALA A 177 14.40 1.83 7.33
CA ALA A 177 13.49 0.84 6.76
C ALA A 177 14.24 -0.36 6.12
N ARG A 178 15.40 -0.13 5.50
CA ARG A 178 16.24 -1.20 4.93
C ARG A 178 16.92 -2.02 6.02
N GLU A 179 17.42 -1.39 7.06
CA GLU A 179 18.03 -2.06 8.22
C GLU A 179 17.00 -2.92 8.96
N THR A 180 15.79 -2.41 9.19
CA THR A 180 14.69 -3.18 9.79
C THR A 180 14.27 -4.34 8.88
N ALA A 181 14.21 -4.13 7.56
CA ALA A 181 13.89 -5.20 6.63
C ALA A 181 14.97 -6.30 6.64
N ALA A 182 16.24 -5.93 6.76
CA ALA A 182 17.37 -6.86 6.86
C ALA A 182 17.34 -7.66 8.16
N SER A 183 17.05 -7.03 9.30
CA SER A 183 16.98 -7.72 10.59
C SER A 183 15.81 -8.71 10.69
N LEU A 184 14.75 -8.50 9.91
CA LEU A 184 13.57 -9.37 9.86
C LEU A 184 13.67 -10.53 8.85
N GLN A 185 14.78 -10.69 8.12
CA GLN A 185 14.92 -11.77 7.13
C GLN A 185 14.89 -13.18 7.74
N GLY A 186 15.50 -13.37 8.93
CA GLY A 186 15.47 -14.64 9.64
C GLY A 186 14.04 -15.07 10.05
N PRO A 187 13.30 -14.24 10.79
CA PRO A 187 11.90 -14.51 11.15
C PRO A 187 10.95 -14.65 9.96
N GLN A 188 11.18 -13.93 8.86
CA GLN A 188 10.35 -14.06 7.65
C GLN A 188 10.56 -15.41 6.95
N ALA A 189 11.78 -15.92 6.91
CA ALA A 189 12.08 -17.20 6.27
C ALA A 189 11.32 -18.37 6.95
N THR A 190 11.31 -18.41 8.28
CA THR A 190 10.58 -19.46 9.02
C THR A 190 9.07 -19.31 8.91
N ALA A 191 8.56 -18.07 8.89
CA ALA A 191 7.14 -17.81 8.65
C ALA A 191 6.69 -18.29 7.27
N VAL A 192 7.51 -18.13 6.23
CA VAL A 192 7.22 -18.65 4.88
C VAL A 192 7.20 -20.18 4.89
N VAL A 193 8.15 -20.84 5.56
CA VAL A 193 8.16 -22.31 5.70
C VAL A 193 6.89 -22.82 6.39
N LEU A 194 6.52 -22.23 7.53
CA LEU A 194 5.29 -22.59 8.25
C LEU A 194 4.02 -22.29 7.44
N ALA A 195 4.01 -21.21 6.66
CA ALA A 195 2.90 -20.87 5.78
C ALA A 195 2.74 -21.84 4.60
N CYS A 196 3.82 -22.50 4.17
CA CYS A 196 3.77 -23.55 3.14
C CYS A 196 3.34 -24.93 3.67
N LEU A 197 3.37 -25.14 4.99
CA LEU A 197 3.04 -26.42 5.63
C LEU A 197 1.62 -26.96 5.30
N PRO A 198 0.56 -26.13 5.23
CA PRO A 198 -0.78 -26.61 4.86
C PRO A 198 -0.82 -27.19 3.44
N VAL A 199 -0.07 -26.60 2.51
CA VAL A 199 0.00 -27.07 1.11
C VAL A 199 0.70 -28.42 1.05
N ALA A 200 1.79 -28.58 1.79
CA ALA A 200 2.49 -29.86 1.93
C ALA A 200 1.58 -30.94 2.54
N GLY A 201 0.76 -30.59 3.55
CA GLY A 201 -0.20 -31.50 4.16
C GLY A 201 -1.29 -31.98 3.19
N ILE A 202 -1.85 -31.08 2.36
CA ILE A 202 -2.86 -31.44 1.35
C ILE A 202 -2.24 -32.35 0.26
N LEU A 203 -1.03 -32.03 -0.20
CA LEU A 203 -0.29 -32.85 -1.16
C LEU A 203 -0.03 -34.27 -0.63
N MET A 204 0.43 -34.37 0.61
CA MET A 204 0.70 -35.65 1.27
C MET A 204 -0.58 -36.46 1.47
N GLY A 205 -1.68 -35.81 1.89
CA GLY A 205 -2.99 -36.46 2.02
C GLY A 205 -3.52 -37.00 0.69
N GLY A 206 -3.35 -36.25 -0.40
CA GLY A 206 -3.68 -36.71 -1.75
C GLY A 206 -2.82 -37.90 -2.21
N ALA A 207 -1.51 -37.87 -1.92
CA ALA A 207 -0.60 -38.97 -2.26
C ALA A 207 -0.91 -40.27 -1.51
N MET A 208 -1.52 -40.19 -0.31
CA MET A 208 -2.00 -41.36 0.45
C MET A 208 -3.33 -41.92 -0.07
N GLY A 209 -3.90 -41.38 -1.15
CA GLY A 209 -5.16 -41.84 -1.74
C GLY A 209 -6.41 -41.34 -1.02
N ALA A 210 -6.29 -40.40 -0.09
CA ALA A 210 -7.45 -39.74 0.49
C ALA A 210 -8.08 -38.81 -0.54
N ASP A 211 -9.38 -38.95 -0.80
CA ASP A 211 -10.16 -38.00 -1.60
C ASP A 211 -10.44 -36.71 -0.79
N SER A 212 -9.35 -36.06 -0.38
CA SER A 212 -9.35 -34.88 0.49
C SER A 212 -10.07 -33.71 -0.19
N LEU A 213 -9.93 -33.59 -1.52
CA LEU A 213 -10.61 -32.58 -2.31
C LEU A 213 -12.11 -32.88 -2.43
N GLY A 214 -12.48 -34.14 -2.67
CA GLY A 214 -13.88 -34.58 -2.66
C GLY A 214 -14.54 -34.37 -1.30
N PHE A 215 -13.83 -34.59 -0.19
CA PHE A 215 -14.33 -34.36 1.16
C PHE A 215 -14.49 -32.87 1.51
N LEU A 216 -13.52 -32.01 1.14
CA LEU A 216 -13.59 -30.55 1.38
C LEU A 216 -14.68 -29.87 0.53
N VAL A 217 -14.80 -30.24 -0.74
CA VAL A 217 -15.78 -29.67 -1.69
C VAL A 217 -17.15 -30.36 -1.57
N GLY A 218 -17.17 -31.56 -0.97
CA GLY A 218 -18.34 -32.40 -0.74
C GLY A 218 -19.35 -31.82 0.26
N GLY A 219 -19.09 -30.68 0.90
CA GLY A 219 -20.04 -30.03 1.81
C GLY A 219 -20.22 -30.79 3.15
N GLY A 220 -21.06 -30.25 4.04
CA GLY A 220 -21.20 -30.76 5.41
C GLY A 220 -20.02 -30.36 6.31
N VAL A 221 -19.48 -31.30 7.09
CA VAL A 221 -18.36 -31.03 8.02
C VAL A 221 -17.10 -30.58 7.28
N GLY A 222 -16.80 -31.16 6.12
CA GLY A 222 -15.65 -30.79 5.29
C GLY A 222 -15.72 -29.35 4.76
N GLY A 223 -16.92 -28.87 4.43
CA GLY A 223 -17.14 -27.48 4.02
C GLY A 223 -16.94 -26.49 5.16
N VAL A 224 -17.42 -26.81 6.37
CA VAL A 224 -17.19 -25.96 7.56
C VAL A 224 -15.69 -25.91 7.91
N LEU A 225 -14.98 -27.03 7.82
CA LEU A 225 -13.53 -27.06 8.05
C LEU A 225 -12.77 -26.24 7.01
N LEU A 226 -13.19 -26.26 5.75
CA LEU A 226 -12.64 -25.44 4.67
C LEU A 226 -12.81 -23.95 4.99
N ASP A 227 -14.03 -23.53 5.33
CA ASP A 227 -14.33 -22.13 5.66
C ASP A 227 -13.51 -21.64 6.87
N VAL A 228 -13.40 -22.45 7.93
CA VAL A 228 -12.60 -22.13 9.12
C VAL A 228 -11.11 -22.05 8.76
N GLY A 229 -10.59 -22.98 7.95
CA GLY A 229 -9.19 -22.97 7.50
C GLY A 229 -8.86 -21.73 6.68
N VAL A 230 -9.71 -21.38 5.71
CA VAL A 230 -9.57 -20.16 4.90
C VAL A 230 -9.62 -18.91 5.78
N ALA A 231 -10.56 -18.85 6.72
CA ALA A 231 -10.67 -17.72 7.65
C ALA A 231 -9.40 -17.58 8.51
N LEU A 232 -8.85 -18.69 9.03
CA LEU A 232 -7.64 -18.68 9.85
C LEU A 232 -6.41 -18.21 9.04
N VAL A 233 -6.27 -18.69 7.80
CA VAL A 233 -5.19 -18.27 6.90
C VAL A 233 -5.30 -16.78 6.57
N CYS A 234 -6.50 -16.32 6.22
CA CYS A 234 -6.75 -14.90 5.95
C CYS A 234 -6.46 -14.02 7.17
N ALA A 235 -6.88 -14.47 8.36
CA ALA A 235 -6.62 -13.78 9.62
C ALA A 235 -5.12 -13.72 9.96
N GLY A 236 -4.40 -14.84 9.84
CA GLY A 236 -2.96 -14.90 10.06
C GLY A 236 -2.18 -14.01 9.09
N PHE A 237 -2.60 -13.98 7.82
CA PHE A 237 -2.01 -13.12 6.81
C PHE A 237 -2.25 -11.62 7.10
N CYS A 238 -3.48 -11.26 7.46
CA CYS A 238 -3.84 -9.91 7.86
C CYS A 238 -3.05 -9.45 9.09
N TRP A 239 -2.93 -10.33 10.09
CA TRP A 239 -2.18 -10.06 11.32
C TRP A 239 -0.69 -9.86 11.06
N SER A 240 -0.07 -10.73 10.25
CA SER A 240 1.33 -10.60 9.85
C SER A 240 1.58 -9.26 9.14
N ARG A 241 0.70 -8.88 8.21
CA ARG A 241 0.75 -7.58 7.52
C ARG A 241 0.62 -6.40 8.48
N LEU A 242 -0.27 -6.47 9.45
CA LEU A 242 -0.44 -5.44 10.47
C LEU A 242 0.81 -5.28 11.33
N ILE A 243 1.44 -6.39 11.74
CA ILE A 243 2.70 -6.36 12.49
C ILE A 243 3.81 -5.72 11.66
N LEU A 244 4.01 -6.18 10.41
CA LEU A 244 5.06 -5.63 9.55
C LEU A 244 4.87 -4.13 9.29
N ARG A 245 3.63 -3.67 9.10
CA ARG A 245 3.32 -2.25 8.94
C ARG A 245 3.63 -1.44 10.20
N LYS A 246 3.36 -1.98 11.40
CA LYS A 246 3.69 -1.31 12.67
C LYS A 246 5.18 -1.30 12.96
N ALA A 247 5.91 -2.34 12.56
CA ALA A 247 7.36 -2.42 12.76
C ALA A 247 8.16 -1.50 11.81
N ALA A 248 7.54 -1.08 10.70
CA ALA A 248 8.14 -0.16 9.74
C ALA A 248 7.86 1.34 10.04
N GLN A 249 7.06 1.64 11.07
CA GLN A 249 6.78 3.00 11.55
C GLN A 249 7.61 3.32 12.78
#